data_AF-A0A168M4C1-F1
#
_entry.id   AF-A0A168M4C1-F1
#
_cell.length_a   1.000
_cell.length_b   1.000
_cell.length_c   1.000
_cell.angle_alpha   90.00
_cell.angle_beta   90.00
_cell.angle_gamma   90.00
#
_symmetry.space_group_name_H-M   'P 1'
#
loop_
_entity.id
_entity.type
_entity.pdbx_description
1 polymer ?
#
loop_
_entity_poly.entity_id
_entity_poly.type
_entity_poly.pdbx_seq_one_letter_code
_entity_poly.pdbx_strand_id
1 'polypeptide(L)'
;MGKGRWLPRGGLGTFAVGFPSAEEPGDDGWHIEVSFAYEKPDFMEWRANVHRKGRALLMLFLFSDVGIHDSSTRIRVGSHIDTARQLAPAKEAGLTLRELTSDGFAGSAHRLEQLATGPAGKVYLCHPFLVHSAYKDYGK
;
A
#
# COMPACT_ATOMS: atom_id res chain seq x y z
N MET A 1 8.39 -14.28 9.80
CA MET A 1 8.89 -15.20 8.75
C MET A 1 9.65 -16.34 9.41
N GLY A 2 9.56 -17.57 8.90
CA GLY A 2 10.30 -18.71 9.46
C GLY A 2 9.62 -20.05 9.17
N LYS A 3 10.40 -21.14 9.29
CA LYS A 3 9.91 -22.52 9.09
C LYS A 3 8.66 -22.78 9.94
N GLY A 4 7.62 -23.34 9.32
CA GLY A 4 6.36 -23.69 10.00
C GLY A 4 5.44 -22.50 10.35
N ARG A 5 5.78 -21.27 9.95
CA ARG A 5 4.93 -20.09 10.19
C ARG A 5 4.18 -19.61 8.95
N TRP A 6 4.31 -20.32 7.84
CA TRP A 6 3.55 -20.05 6.62
C TRP A 6 2.17 -20.69 6.75
N LEU A 7 1.13 -19.89 6.53
CA LEU A 7 -0.24 -20.36 6.45
C LEU A 7 -0.66 -20.32 4.98
N PRO A 8 -1.28 -21.39 4.45
CA PRO A 8 -1.88 -21.35 3.12
C PRO A 8 -2.85 -20.16 3.02
N ARG A 9 -2.72 -19.35 1.98
CA ARG A 9 -3.61 -18.22 1.74
C ARG A 9 -4.95 -18.75 1.20
N GLY A 10 -6.05 -18.50 1.91
CA GLY A 10 -7.41 -18.84 1.47
C GLY A 10 -8.00 -17.86 0.44
N GLY A 11 -7.28 -16.78 0.12
CA GLY A 11 -7.67 -15.75 -0.84
C GLY A 11 -6.57 -14.70 -1.01
N LEU A 12 -6.76 -13.80 -1.99
CA LEU A 12 -5.76 -12.76 -2.31
C LEU A 12 -6.03 -11.41 -1.65
N GLY A 13 -7.19 -11.23 -1.00
CA GLY A 13 -7.61 -9.99 -0.36
C GLY A 13 -8.54 -9.18 -1.25
N THR A 14 -8.49 -7.86 -1.12
CA THR A 14 -9.30 -6.93 -1.92
C THR A 14 -8.69 -6.72 -3.30
N PHE A 15 -9.54 -6.47 -4.29
CA PHE A 15 -9.16 -6.15 -5.66
C PHE A 15 -9.53 -4.70 -5.94
N ALA A 16 -8.55 -3.89 -6.34
CA ALA A 16 -8.80 -2.57 -6.89
C ALA A 16 -9.21 -2.74 -8.35
N VAL A 17 -10.40 -2.26 -8.71
CA VAL A 17 -10.93 -2.30 -10.07
C VAL A 17 -11.32 -0.86 -10.42
N GLY A 18 -10.71 -0.31 -11.45
CA GLY A 18 -11.07 1.01 -11.94
C GLY A 18 -11.57 0.95 -13.38
N PHE A 19 -12.32 1.98 -13.74
CA PHE A 19 -12.93 2.17 -15.06
C PHE A 19 -12.57 3.57 -15.55
N PRO A 20 -12.44 3.77 -16.88
CA PRO A 20 -12.18 5.08 -17.45
C PRO A 20 -13.16 6.14 -16.94
N SER A 21 -12.64 7.26 -16.44
CA SER A 21 -13.47 8.36 -15.97
C SER A 21 -12.77 9.71 -16.15
N ALA A 22 -13.54 10.72 -16.54
CA ALA A 22 -13.09 12.11 -16.55
C ALA A 22 -13.06 12.74 -15.14
N GLU A 23 -13.80 12.18 -14.19
CA GLU A 23 -13.87 12.67 -12.81
C GLU A 23 -12.66 12.23 -11.98
N GLU A 24 -12.31 13.00 -10.96
CA GLU A 24 -11.26 12.58 -10.02
C GLU A 24 -11.75 11.40 -9.17
N PRO A 25 -10.93 10.34 -8.94
CA PRO A 25 -11.37 9.14 -8.21
C PRO A 25 -11.86 9.42 -6.78
N GLY A 26 -11.27 10.41 -6.10
CA GLY A 26 -11.64 10.80 -4.73
C GLY A 26 -11.19 9.82 -3.64
N ASP A 27 -10.65 8.65 -4.02
CA ASP A 27 -10.12 7.60 -3.17
C ASP A 27 -8.62 7.33 -3.42
N ASP A 28 -7.92 8.25 -4.09
CA ASP A 28 -6.51 8.14 -4.48
C ASP A 28 -5.53 8.64 -3.39
N GLY A 29 -5.92 8.60 -2.12
CA GLY A 29 -5.06 8.99 -1.00
C GLY A 29 -3.82 8.10 -0.84
N TRP A 30 -2.67 8.71 -0.56
CA TRP A 30 -1.45 7.98 -0.19
C TRP A 30 -1.64 7.18 1.08
N HIS A 31 -1.22 5.91 1.08
CA HIS A 31 -1.30 5.02 2.23
C HIS A 31 -0.21 3.94 2.21
N ILE A 32 -0.17 3.15 3.28
CA ILE A 32 0.66 1.94 3.44
C ILE A 32 -0.20 0.77 3.91
N GLU A 33 0.38 -0.43 3.93
CA GLU A 33 -0.29 -1.60 4.51
C GLU A 33 -0.16 -1.64 6.03
N VAL A 34 -1.27 -1.35 6.73
CA VAL A 34 -1.42 -1.60 8.17
C VAL A 34 -1.66 -3.08 8.48
N SER A 35 -1.38 -3.49 9.72
CA SER A 35 -1.06 -4.89 10.01
C SER A 35 -1.68 -5.47 11.30
N PHE A 36 -2.24 -4.63 12.18
CA PHE A 36 -2.93 -5.08 13.39
C PHE A 36 -3.94 -4.04 13.90
N ALA A 37 -4.59 -4.35 15.03
CA ALA A 37 -5.71 -3.59 15.60
C ALA A 37 -6.99 -3.65 14.75
N TYR A 38 -7.20 -4.76 14.04
CA TYR A 38 -8.37 -4.99 13.17
C TYR A 38 -9.69 -5.14 13.93
N GLU A 39 -9.64 -5.30 15.25
CA GLU A 39 -10.83 -5.26 16.12
C GLU A 39 -11.46 -3.86 16.21
N LYS A 40 -10.77 -2.82 15.75
CA LYS A 40 -11.32 -1.46 15.68
C LYS A 40 -12.27 -1.33 14.49
N PRO A 41 -13.48 -0.76 14.67
CA PRO A 41 -14.46 -0.62 13.60
C PRO A 41 -14.06 0.44 12.56
N ASP A 42 -13.34 1.48 13.00
CA ASP A 42 -12.77 2.50 12.11
C ASP A 42 -11.42 2.00 11.56
N PHE A 43 -11.33 1.86 10.23
CA PHE A 43 -10.10 1.41 9.57
C PHE A 43 -8.94 2.40 9.77
N MET A 44 -9.22 3.67 10.03
CA MET A 44 -8.21 4.69 10.29
C MET A 44 -7.51 4.47 11.65
N GLU A 45 -8.09 3.65 12.53
CA GLU A 45 -7.52 3.26 13.82
C GLU A 45 -6.64 2.00 13.73
N TRP A 46 -6.58 1.35 12.57
CA TRP A 46 -5.71 0.21 12.33
C TRP A 46 -4.25 0.66 12.31
N ARG A 47 -3.33 -0.23 12.72
CA ARG A 47 -1.96 0.16 13.06
C ARG A 47 -0.90 -0.55 12.25
N ALA A 48 0.21 0.16 12.05
CA ALA A 48 1.48 -0.40 11.62
C ALA A 48 2.54 -0.13 12.69
N ASN A 49 3.51 -1.03 12.84
CA ASN A 49 4.62 -0.87 13.77
C ASN A 49 5.94 -1.22 13.09
N VAL A 50 7.06 -0.71 13.59
CA VAL A 50 8.39 -0.87 12.95
C VAL A 50 8.80 -2.35 12.82
N HIS A 51 8.25 -3.23 13.66
CA HIS A 51 8.51 -4.67 13.68
C HIS A 51 7.70 -5.46 12.65
N ARG A 52 6.79 -4.81 11.89
CA ARG A 52 5.94 -5.42 10.86
C ARG A 52 5.12 -6.59 11.40
N LYS A 53 4.50 -6.39 12.56
CA LYS A 53 3.67 -7.42 13.22
C LYS A 53 2.54 -7.87 12.28
N GLY A 54 2.47 -9.17 11.98
CA GLY A 54 1.36 -9.74 11.21
C GLY A 54 1.43 -9.58 9.69
N ARG A 55 2.41 -8.85 9.14
CA ARG A 55 2.55 -8.68 7.68
C ARG A 55 4.01 -8.64 7.23
N ALA A 56 4.37 -9.47 6.26
CA ALA A 56 5.74 -9.54 5.76
C ALA A 56 5.95 -8.73 4.48
N LEU A 57 5.04 -8.83 3.53
CA LEU A 57 5.13 -8.24 2.19
C LEU A 57 3.78 -7.67 1.77
N LEU A 58 3.83 -6.64 0.93
CA LEU A 58 2.75 -6.21 0.04
C LEU A 58 2.95 -6.90 -1.31
N MET A 59 1.87 -7.43 -1.89
CA MET A 59 1.91 -8.08 -3.20
C MET A 59 0.86 -7.41 -4.09
N LEU A 60 1.29 -6.77 -5.17
CA LEU A 60 0.39 -6.18 -6.16
C LEU A 60 0.35 -7.11 -7.36
N PHE A 61 -0.79 -7.78 -7.56
CA PHE A 61 -1.04 -8.67 -8.68
C PHE A 61 -1.75 -7.90 -9.79
N LEU A 62 -1.21 -7.95 -11.01
CA LEU A 62 -1.90 -7.42 -12.18
C LEU A 62 -2.77 -8.51 -12.79
N PHE A 63 -4.09 -8.32 -12.78
CA PHE A 63 -5.06 -9.28 -13.35
C PHE A 63 -5.44 -8.99 -14.80
N SER A 64 -5.02 -7.84 -15.31
CA SER A 64 -5.11 -7.42 -16.70
C SER A 64 -3.77 -6.82 -17.13
N ASP A 65 -3.62 -6.54 -18.43
CA ASP A 65 -2.56 -5.65 -18.88
C ASP A 65 -2.84 -4.25 -18.32
N VAL A 66 -1.84 -3.66 -17.67
CA VAL A 66 -1.92 -2.33 -17.05
C VAL A 66 -0.81 -1.45 -17.64
N GLY A 67 -1.22 -0.42 -18.38
CA GLY A 67 -0.38 0.63 -18.93
C GLY A 67 -0.39 1.90 -18.09
N ILE A 68 0.24 2.95 -18.62
CA ILE A 68 0.38 4.26 -17.93
C ILE A 68 -0.92 5.08 -17.88
N HIS A 69 -1.92 4.72 -18.69
CA HIS A 69 -3.22 5.39 -18.74
C HIS A 69 -4.33 4.59 -18.04
N ASP A 70 -4.06 3.36 -17.64
CA ASP A 70 -5.02 2.49 -16.96
C ASP A 70 -4.97 2.74 -15.43
N SER A 71 -5.94 2.16 -14.72
CA SER A 71 -6.07 2.11 -13.25
C SER A 71 -4.90 1.43 -12.52
N SER A 72 -3.70 1.99 -12.61
CA SER A 72 -2.49 1.42 -12.01
C SER A 72 -2.34 1.79 -10.52
N THR A 73 -1.46 1.08 -9.81
CA THR A 73 -0.98 1.54 -8.50
C THR A 73 0.21 2.47 -8.72
N ARG A 74 0.13 3.72 -8.22
CA ARG A 74 1.29 4.61 -8.14
C ARG A 74 2.06 4.37 -6.84
N ILE A 75 3.39 4.39 -6.94
CA ILE A 75 4.30 3.99 -5.87
C ILE A 75 5.38 5.05 -5.69
N ARG A 76 5.64 5.45 -4.44
CA ARG A 76 6.85 6.23 -4.12
C ARG A 76 8.01 5.29 -3.84
N VAL A 77 8.94 5.19 -4.77
CA VAL A 77 10.08 4.24 -4.71
C VAL A 77 10.96 4.58 -3.50
N GLY A 78 11.25 3.58 -2.66
CA GLY A 78 12.10 3.76 -1.47
C GLY A 78 11.40 4.33 -0.23
N SER A 79 10.13 4.75 -0.34
CA SER A 79 9.34 5.35 0.76
C SER A 79 9.22 4.47 2.01
N HIS A 80 9.34 3.16 1.87
CA HIS A 80 9.35 2.22 2.99
C HIS A 80 10.44 2.50 4.04
N ILE A 81 11.54 3.15 3.64
CA ILE A 81 12.60 3.59 4.58
C ILE A 81 12.12 4.81 5.38
N ASP A 82 11.45 5.75 4.74
CA ASP A 82 10.95 6.98 5.38
C ASP A 82 9.83 6.64 6.38
N THR A 83 8.89 5.78 5.97
CA THR A 83 7.86 5.25 6.86
C THR A 83 8.43 4.41 8.00
N ALA A 84 9.48 3.61 7.76
CA ALA A 84 10.16 2.89 8.85
C ALA A 84 10.76 3.86 9.88
N ARG A 85 11.34 4.98 9.44
CA ARG A 85 11.86 6.03 10.33
C ARG A 85 10.74 6.72 11.11
N GLN A 86 9.61 6.99 10.47
CA GLN A 86 8.42 7.56 11.14
C GLN A 86 7.86 6.62 12.21
N LEU A 87 7.84 5.32 11.94
CA LEU A 87 7.35 4.29 12.87
C LEU A 87 8.34 3.98 14.01
N ALA A 88 9.64 4.20 13.81
CA ALA A 88 10.67 3.78 14.76
C ALA A 88 10.48 4.30 16.20
N PRO A 89 10.12 5.57 16.44
CA PRO A 89 9.87 6.09 17.79
C PRO A 89 8.71 5.38 18.51
N ALA A 90 7.69 4.93 17.77
CA ALA A 90 6.50 4.28 18.32
C ALA A 90 6.71 2.79 18.65
N LYS A 91 7.84 2.19 18.22
CA LYS A 91 8.26 0.82 18.54
C LYS A 91 7.12 -0.19 18.31
N GLU A 92 6.81 -1.01 19.32
CA GLU A 92 5.77 -2.04 19.26
C GLU A 92 4.34 -1.46 19.22
N ALA A 93 4.10 -0.32 19.86
CA ALA A 93 2.79 0.33 19.88
C ALA A 93 2.36 0.80 18.49
N GLY A 94 3.33 1.19 17.66
CA GLY A 94 3.10 1.63 16.30
C GLY A 94 2.28 2.92 16.21
N LEU A 95 1.91 3.27 14.99
CA LEU A 95 1.04 4.41 14.67
C LEU A 95 -0.23 3.91 13.99
N THR A 96 -1.34 4.62 14.21
CA THR A 96 -2.57 4.40 13.45
C THR A 96 -2.41 4.90 12.02
N LEU A 97 -3.25 4.40 11.11
CA LEU A 97 -3.30 4.92 9.75
C LEU A 97 -3.58 6.43 9.74
N ARG A 98 -4.47 6.90 10.63
CA ARG A 98 -4.75 8.33 10.82
C ARG A 98 -3.51 9.16 11.18
N GLU A 99 -2.70 8.67 12.12
CA GLU A 99 -1.46 9.34 12.51
C GLU A 99 -0.46 9.36 11.34
N LEU A 100 -0.35 8.24 10.61
CA LEU A 100 0.56 8.11 9.46
C LEU A 100 0.16 9.00 8.28
N THR A 101 -1.14 9.16 8.02
CA THR A 101 -1.66 9.95 6.90
C THR A 101 -1.87 11.41 7.25
N SER A 102 -1.66 11.82 8.50
CA SER A 102 -2.00 13.16 9.00
C SER A 102 -1.33 14.30 8.23
N ASP A 103 -0.14 14.05 7.67
CA ASP A 103 0.61 14.98 6.82
C ASP A 103 0.62 14.57 5.33
N GLY A 104 -0.21 13.58 4.94
CA GLY A 104 -0.23 13.05 3.58
C GLY A 104 1.06 12.30 3.18
N PHE A 105 1.78 11.71 4.14
CA PHE A 105 3.09 11.07 3.92
C PHE A 105 4.13 12.05 3.36
N ALA A 106 4.14 13.30 3.83
CA ALA A 106 5.03 14.36 3.36
C ALA A 106 6.51 13.97 3.41
N GLY A 107 6.92 13.18 4.40
CA GLY A 107 8.28 12.65 4.53
C GLY A 107 8.76 11.82 3.32
N SER A 108 7.86 11.33 2.47
CA SER A 108 8.17 10.57 1.25
C SER A 108 7.92 11.35 -0.04
N ALA A 109 7.43 12.59 0.01
CA ALA A 109 7.01 13.36 -1.17
C ALA A 109 8.15 13.66 -2.16
N HIS A 110 9.40 13.61 -1.69
CA HIS A 110 10.60 13.80 -2.51
C HIS A 110 11.02 12.54 -3.31
N ARG A 111 10.37 11.40 -3.07
CA ARG A 111 10.70 10.13 -3.73
C ARG A 111 10.15 10.10 -5.16
N LEU A 112 10.85 9.39 -6.03
CA LEU A 112 10.37 9.11 -7.39
C LEU A 112 9.03 8.35 -7.33
N GLU A 113 8.05 8.85 -8.08
CA GLU A 113 6.78 8.16 -8.29
C GLU A 113 6.87 7.26 -9.52
N GLN A 114 6.43 6.00 -9.37
CA GLN A 114 6.44 4.98 -10.41
C GLN A 114 5.10 4.28 -10.47
N LEU A 115 4.60 4.05 -11.67
CA LEU A 115 3.40 3.24 -11.89
C LEU A 115 3.75 1.74 -11.94
N ALA A 116 2.94 0.92 -11.28
CA ALA A 116 3.00 -0.53 -11.34
C ALA A 116 2.30 -1.04 -12.61
N THR A 117 3.05 -1.06 -13.72
CA THR A 117 2.55 -1.44 -15.06
C THR A 117 3.14 -2.76 -15.55
N GLY A 118 2.44 -3.40 -16.49
CA GLY A 118 2.91 -4.61 -17.14
C GLY A 118 1.78 -5.53 -17.58
N PRO A 119 2.12 -6.69 -18.14
CA PRO A 119 1.13 -7.65 -18.60
C PRO A 119 0.41 -8.33 -17.44
N ALA A 120 -0.77 -8.88 -17.73
CA ALA A 120 -1.51 -9.73 -16.80
C ALA A 120 -0.62 -10.86 -16.25
N GLY A 121 -0.74 -11.13 -14.95
CA GLY A 121 0.06 -12.12 -14.22
C GLY A 121 1.38 -11.58 -13.63
N LYS A 122 1.78 -10.35 -13.94
CA LYS A 122 2.94 -9.71 -13.30
C LYS A 122 2.64 -9.43 -11.82
N VAL A 123 3.62 -9.67 -10.96
CA VAL A 123 3.51 -9.45 -9.50
C VAL A 123 4.63 -8.55 -9.01
N TYR A 124 4.27 -7.49 -8.30
CA TYR A 124 5.21 -6.66 -7.55
C TYR A 124 5.27 -7.14 -6.10
N LEU A 125 6.47 -7.54 -5.65
CA LEU A 125 6.73 -7.87 -4.24
C LEU A 125 7.38 -6.66 -3.57
N CYS A 126 6.67 -6.07 -2.61
CA CYS A 126 7.05 -4.82 -1.98
C CYS A 126 7.11 -4.94 -0.46
N HIS A 127 7.85 -4.03 0.16
CA HIS A 127 7.81 -3.86 1.61
C HIS A 127 6.44 -3.28 2.03
N PRO A 128 5.82 -3.71 3.14
CA PRO A 128 4.48 -3.24 3.54
C PRO A 128 4.40 -1.74 3.85
N PHE A 129 5.53 -1.11 4.15
CA PHE A 129 5.62 0.33 4.38
C PHE A 129 5.78 1.16 3.10
N LEU A 130 5.72 0.53 1.92
CA LEU A 130 5.78 1.27 0.67
C LEU A 130 4.56 2.18 0.57
N VAL A 131 4.78 3.48 0.46
CA VAL A 131 3.73 4.47 0.23
C VAL A 131 3.24 4.32 -1.21
N HIS A 132 1.95 4.02 -1.34
CA HIS A 132 1.30 3.77 -2.62
C HIS A 132 -0.13 4.31 -2.60
N SER A 133 -0.74 4.39 -3.77
CA SER A 133 -2.06 4.97 -3.96
C SER A 133 -2.65 4.50 -5.31
N ALA A 134 -3.96 4.63 -5.46
CA ALA A 134 -4.63 4.46 -6.74
C ALA A 134 -4.14 5.52 -7.75
N TYR A 135 -4.16 5.17 -9.03
CA TYR A 135 -3.94 6.09 -10.13
C TYR A 135 -5.19 6.10 -11.02
N LYS A 136 -5.54 7.28 -11.52
CA LYS A 136 -6.74 7.50 -12.34
C LYS A 136 -6.64 6.71 -13.65
N ASP A 137 -7.78 6.15 -14.05
CA ASP A 137 -7.96 5.58 -15.38
C ASP A 137 -8.38 6.66 -16.37
N TYR A 138 -7.49 6.94 -17.32
CA TYR A 138 -7.74 7.90 -18.39
C TYR A 138 -8.41 7.27 -19.61
N GLY A 139 -8.58 5.93 -19.62
CA GLY A 139 -8.96 5.18 -20.81
C GLY A 139 -7.84 5.08 -21.84
N LYS A 140 -8.12 4.33 -22.92
CA LYS A 140 -7.24 4.17 -24.07
C LYS A 140 -7.73 4.99 -25.26
#